data_AF-A0A350H4D9-F1
#
_entry.id   AF-A0A350H4D9-F1
#
_cell.length_a   1.000
_cell.length_b   1.000
_cell.length_c   1.000
_cell.angle_alpha   90.00
_cell.angle_beta   90.00
_cell.angle_gamma   90.00
#
_symmetry.space_group_name_H-M   'P 1'
#
loop_
_entity.id
_entity.type
_entity.pdbx_description
1 polymer ?
#
loop_
_entity_poly.entity_id
_entity_poly.type
_entity_poly.pdbx_seq_one_letter_code
_entity_poly.pdbx_strand_id
1 'polypeptide(L)'
;MESRMEEDIIKERLKNYAYCEDGLSKTKIGLKEVYNSSPTARSQAKHLCAGLEEFSEVELDFEGLDWMGQGFAHQLFIVFANNNPNVKLVIKGMSDDVKKMYNHVMNTK
;
A
#
# COMPACT_ATOMS: atom_id res chain seq x y z
N MET A 1 9.51 14.85 10.80
CA MET A 1 9.64 13.90 11.94
C MET A 1 8.73 12.71 11.71
N GLU A 2 7.45 12.93 11.41
CA GLU A 2 6.47 11.89 11.04
C GLU A 2 6.92 11.03 9.85
N SER A 3 7.39 11.64 8.75
CA SER A 3 7.85 10.90 7.56
C SER A 3 8.97 9.89 7.83
N ARG A 4 9.82 10.14 8.84
CA ARG A 4 10.94 9.24 9.17
C ARG A 4 10.47 7.99 9.92
N MET A 5 9.44 8.14 10.75
CA MET A 5 8.83 7.02 11.47
C MET A 5 8.07 6.09 10.50
N GLU A 6 7.32 6.65 9.55
CA GLU A 6 6.66 5.87 8.49
C GLU A 6 7.68 5.03 7.71
N GLU A 7 8.81 5.63 7.33
CA GLU A 7 9.89 4.92 6.62
C GLU A 7 10.48 3.76 7.41
N ASP A 8 10.70 3.95 8.73
CA ASP A 8 11.30 2.93 9.57
C ASP A 8 10.36 1.71 9.71
N ILE A 9 9.06 1.95 9.88
CA ILE A 9 8.04 0.89 9.95
C ILE A 9 7.96 0.12 8.62
N ILE A 10 7.93 0.83 7.49
CA ILE A 10 7.89 0.18 6.16
C ILE A 10 9.13 -0.70 5.97
N LYS A 11 10.33 -0.17 6.24
CA LYS A 11 11.59 -0.93 6.10
C LYS A 11 11.64 -2.15 7.01
N GLU A 12 11.16 -2.03 8.25
CA GLU A 12 11.08 -3.16 9.18
C GLU A 12 10.15 -4.26 8.64
N ARG A 13 8.95 -3.89 8.17
CA ARG A 13 8.00 -4.84 7.60
C ARG A 13 8.57 -5.55 6.39
N LEU A 14 9.19 -4.83 5.45
CA LEU A 14 9.76 -5.45 4.25
C LEU A 14 10.88 -6.46 4.59
N LYS A 15 11.72 -6.18 5.58
CA LYS A 15 12.81 -7.08 6.01
C LYS A 15 12.31 -8.38 6.62
N ASN A 16 11.22 -8.35 7.38
CA ASN A 16 10.75 -9.51 8.15
C ASN A 16 10.11 -10.61 7.27
N TYR A 17 9.76 -10.33 6.01
CA TYR A 17 9.05 -11.28 5.13
C TYR A 17 9.89 -11.86 3.99
N ALA A 18 11.19 -11.55 3.91
CA ALA A 18 12.07 -12.00 2.83
C ALA A 18 12.45 -13.50 2.86
N TYR A 19 11.79 -14.34 3.66
CA TYR A 19 12.10 -15.76 3.78
C TYR A 19 10.85 -16.65 3.64
N CYS A 20 10.64 -17.22 2.45
CA CYS A 20 9.85 -18.43 2.23
C CYS A 20 10.57 -19.29 1.17
N GLU A 21 10.72 -20.59 1.46
CA GLU A 21 11.50 -21.60 0.71
C GLU A 21 10.95 -21.93 -0.70
N ASP A 22 9.98 -21.17 -1.21
CA ASP A 22 9.18 -21.53 -2.39
C ASP A 22 9.35 -20.52 -3.55
N GLY A 23 10.19 -19.50 -3.40
CA GLY A 23 10.45 -18.48 -4.42
C GLY A 23 9.32 -17.46 -4.67
N LEU A 24 8.17 -17.59 -4.00
CA LEU A 24 7.07 -16.61 -4.00
C LEU A 24 7.19 -15.72 -2.76
N SER A 25 7.78 -14.54 -2.93
CA SER A 25 7.84 -13.50 -1.90
C SER A 25 6.45 -12.90 -1.71
N LYS A 26 5.86 -13.06 -0.51
CA LYS A 26 4.59 -12.45 -0.12
C LYS A 26 4.78 -11.53 1.08
N THR A 27 4.04 -10.43 1.15
CA THR A 27 4.05 -9.53 2.30
C THR A 27 2.67 -8.99 2.63
N LYS A 28 2.47 -8.58 3.89
CA LYS A 28 1.26 -7.92 4.38
C LYS A 28 1.64 -6.62 5.07
N ILE A 29 0.95 -5.53 4.72
CA ILE A 29 1.14 -4.21 5.33
C ILE A 29 -0.19 -3.69 5.85
N GLY A 30 -0.25 -3.44 7.16
CA GLY A 30 -1.33 -2.72 7.82
C GLY A 30 -1.15 -1.22 7.67
N LEU A 31 -2.03 -0.57 6.91
CA LEU A 31 -1.89 0.86 6.58
C LEU A 31 -2.05 1.74 7.83
N LYS A 32 -2.82 1.29 8.83
CA LYS A 32 -3.01 2.02 10.09
C LYS A 32 -1.78 2.05 10.98
N GLU A 33 -0.92 1.04 10.86
CA GLU A 33 0.35 0.97 11.57
C GLU A 33 1.40 1.90 10.94
N VAL A 34 1.32 2.07 9.62
CA VAL A 34 2.22 2.95 8.86
C VAL A 34 1.80 4.40 9.03
N TYR A 35 0.51 4.70 8.91
CA TYR A 35 0.00 6.06 8.87
C TYR A 35 -0.84 6.39 10.11
N ASN A 36 -0.40 7.39 10.88
CA ASN A 36 -1.15 7.93 12.02
C ASN A 36 -2.45 8.65 11.61
N SER A 37 -2.55 9.08 10.35
CA SER A 37 -3.69 9.78 9.77
C SER A 37 -4.04 9.23 8.39
N SER A 38 -5.21 9.59 7.86
CA SER A 38 -5.62 9.17 6.52
C SER A 38 -4.62 9.66 5.46
N PRO A 39 -3.94 8.77 4.71
CA PRO A 39 -2.90 9.17 3.78
C PRO A 39 -3.53 9.79 2.54
N THR A 40 -2.94 10.88 2.05
CA THR A 40 -3.52 11.67 0.94
C THR A 40 -2.55 11.93 -0.18
N ALA A 41 -1.26 12.04 0.14
CA ALA A 41 -0.25 12.50 -0.79
C ALA A 41 0.27 11.35 -1.68
N ARG A 42 0.60 11.70 -2.92
CA ARG A 42 1.31 10.78 -3.84
C ARG A 42 2.65 10.34 -3.29
N SER A 43 3.38 11.22 -2.59
CA SER A 43 4.68 10.90 -1.98
C SER A 43 4.56 9.80 -0.93
N GLN A 44 3.53 9.83 -0.09
CA GLN A 44 3.25 8.78 0.90
C GLN A 44 3.06 7.42 0.21
N ALA A 45 2.24 7.37 -0.85
CA ALA A 45 2.06 6.15 -1.63
C ALA A 45 3.35 5.69 -2.31
N LYS A 46 4.16 6.60 -2.88
CA LYS A 46 5.46 6.25 -3.46
C LYS A 46 6.41 5.65 -2.43
N HIS A 47 6.42 6.18 -1.22
CA HIS A 47 7.25 5.63 -0.14
C HIS A 47 6.78 4.25 0.29
N LEU A 48 5.47 4.05 0.44
CA LEU A 48 4.90 2.73 0.72
C LEU A 48 5.24 1.72 -0.38
N CYS A 49 5.17 2.15 -1.65
CA CYS A 49 5.42 1.30 -2.80
C CYS A 49 6.89 0.90 -2.94
N ALA A 50 7.83 1.66 -2.39
CA ALA A 50 9.25 1.40 -2.54
C ALA A 50 9.64 0.07 -1.87
N GLY A 51 10.05 -0.91 -2.67
CA GLY A 51 10.39 -2.25 -2.23
C GLY A 51 9.22 -3.24 -2.30
N LEU A 52 8.00 -2.81 -2.63
CA LEU A 52 6.89 -3.73 -2.89
C LEU A 52 7.05 -4.50 -4.19
N GLU A 53 7.81 -3.93 -5.14
CA GLU A 53 8.16 -4.55 -6.42
C GLU A 53 8.98 -5.85 -6.28
N GLU A 54 9.59 -6.09 -5.12
CA GLU A 54 10.32 -7.34 -4.82
C GLU A 54 9.38 -8.50 -4.45
N PHE A 55 8.07 -8.22 -4.28
CA PHE A 55 7.07 -9.19 -3.85
C PHE A 55 6.17 -9.61 -5.01
N SER A 56 5.91 -10.91 -5.10
CA SER A 56 4.91 -11.46 -6.04
C SER A 56 3.46 -11.16 -5.63
N GLU A 57 3.22 -11.02 -4.32
CA GLU A 57 1.90 -10.71 -3.75
C GLU A 57 2.05 -9.79 -2.55
N VAL A 58 1.28 -8.70 -2.52
CA VAL A 58 1.27 -7.71 -1.45
C VAL A 58 -0.15 -7.56 -0.94
N GLU A 59 -0.40 -7.93 0.30
CA GLU A 59 -1.64 -7.62 1.00
C GLU A 59 -1.56 -6.22 1.62
N LEU A 60 -2.49 -5.35 1.23
CA LEU A 60 -2.67 -4.01 1.78
C LEU A 60 -3.94 -4.00 2.62
N ASP A 61 -3.76 -3.89 3.93
CA ASP A 61 -4.83 -3.94 4.91
C ASP A 61 -5.22 -2.54 5.38
N PHE A 62 -6.39 -2.08 4.95
CA PHE A 62 -6.94 -0.76 5.22
C PHE A 62 -7.75 -0.70 6.53
N GLU A 63 -7.76 -1.78 7.31
CA GLU A 63 -8.48 -1.81 8.58
C GLU A 63 -8.03 -0.66 9.51
N GLY A 64 -9.00 0.07 10.05
CA GLY A 64 -8.75 1.24 10.90
C GLY A 64 -8.42 2.55 10.16
N LEU A 65 -8.44 2.56 8.82
CA LEU A 65 -8.46 3.80 8.04
C LEU A 65 -9.88 4.23 7.72
N ASP A 66 -10.20 5.44 8.16
CA ASP A 66 -11.49 6.06 7.83
C ASP A 66 -11.53 6.50 6.37
N TRP A 67 -10.43 7.05 5.85
CA TRP A 67 -10.38 7.64 4.51
C TRP A 67 -8.97 7.56 3.88
N MET A 68 -8.89 7.83 2.57
CA MET A 68 -7.64 8.08 1.85
C MET A 68 -7.84 9.10 0.72
N GLY A 69 -6.81 9.87 0.40
CA GLY A 69 -6.87 10.88 -0.66
C GLY A 69 -6.64 10.31 -2.06
N GLN A 70 -7.17 11.01 -3.07
CA GLN A 70 -7.05 10.62 -4.49
C GLN A 70 -5.60 10.50 -4.95
N GLY A 71 -4.70 11.36 -4.46
CA GLY A 71 -3.27 11.30 -4.79
C GLY A 71 -2.65 9.97 -4.36
N PHE A 72 -2.89 9.57 -3.12
CA PHE A 72 -2.47 8.28 -2.57
C PHE A 72 -3.07 7.11 -3.36
N ALA A 73 -4.39 7.10 -3.52
CA ALA A 73 -5.12 6.02 -4.20
C ALA A 73 -4.67 5.84 -5.67
N HIS A 74 -4.55 6.93 -6.44
CA HIS A 74 -4.13 6.88 -7.84
C HIS A 74 -2.69 6.37 -7.97
N GLN A 75 -1.79 6.79 -7.08
CA GLN A 75 -0.42 6.31 -7.11
C GLN A 75 -0.34 4.79 -6.83
N LEU A 76 -1.14 4.28 -5.89
CA LEU A 76 -1.11 2.88 -5.46
C LEU A 76 -1.82 1.94 -6.44
N PHE A 77 -3.04 2.27 -6.84
CA PHE A 77 -3.89 1.36 -7.62
C PHE A 77 -3.76 1.51 -9.14
N ILE A 78 -3.26 2.66 -9.61
CA ILE A 78 -3.08 2.92 -11.04
C ILE A 78 -1.59 2.89 -11.39
N VAL A 79 -0.81 3.83 -10.83
CA VAL A 79 0.59 4.00 -11.25
C VAL A 79 1.44 2.80 -10.85
N PHE A 80 1.42 2.39 -9.58
CA PHE A 80 2.22 1.27 -9.11
C PHE A 80 1.78 -0.06 -9.75
N ALA A 81 0.48 -0.35 -9.77
CA ALA A 81 -0.05 -1.58 -10.36
C ALA A 81 0.28 -1.70 -11.88
N ASN A 82 0.18 -0.61 -12.64
CA ASN A 82 0.53 -0.61 -14.06
C ASN A 82 2.04 -0.78 -14.30
N ASN A 83 2.88 -0.20 -13.44
CA ASN A 83 4.33 -0.32 -13.56
C ASN A 83 4.86 -1.67 -13.07
N ASN A 84 4.10 -2.37 -12.22
CA ASN A 84 4.52 -3.64 -11.61
C ASN A 84 3.45 -4.72 -11.81
N PRO A 85 3.17 -5.14 -13.07
CA PRO A 85 2.09 -6.09 -13.36
C PRO A 85 2.31 -7.50 -12.77
N ASN A 86 3.55 -7.81 -12.38
CA ASN A 86 3.91 -9.07 -11.73
C ASN A 86 3.59 -9.07 -10.22
N VAL A 87 3.29 -7.91 -9.64
CA VAL A 87 2.94 -7.77 -8.22
C VAL A 87 1.42 -7.83 -8.08
N LYS A 88 0.92 -8.87 -7.42
CA LYS A 88 -0.50 -8.98 -7.12
C LYS A 88 -0.84 -8.19 -5.86
N LEU A 89 -1.53 -7.06 -6.01
CA LEU A 89 -2.10 -6.32 -4.88
C LEU A 89 -3.39 -6.98 -4.39
N VAL A 90 -3.40 -7.41 -3.12
CA VAL A 90 -4.58 -7.96 -2.43
C VAL A 90 -5.07 -6.93 -1.44
N ILE A 91 -6.30 -6.44 -1.61
CA ILE A 91 -6.82 -5.36 -0.76
C ILE A 91 -7.81 -5.89 0.28
N LYS A 92 -7.60 -5.52 1.55
CA LYS A 92 -8.40 -5.93 2.71
C LYS A 92 -8.79 -4.74 3.57
N GLY A 93 -9.79 -4.92 4.44
CA GLY A 93 -10.10 -3.96 5.50
C GLY A 93 -10.62 -2.58 5.08
N MET A 94 -11.07 -2.38 3.83
CA MET A 94 -11.55 -1.06 3.38
C MET A 94 -12.80 -0.61 4.15
N SER A 95 -12.76 0.61 4.70
CA SER A 95 -13.98 1.34 5.10
C SER A 95 -14.82 1.73 3.88
N ASP A 96 -16.06 2.17 4.11
CA ASP A 96 -16.94 2.65 3.03
C ASP A 96 -16.34 3.83 2.26
N ASP A 97 -15.69 4.76 2.96
CA ASP A 97 -15.11 5.95 2.32
C ASP A 97 -13.80 5.63 1.60
N VAL A 98 -12.98 4.70 2.12
CA VAL A 98 -11.84 4.13 1.38
C VAL A 98 -12.33 3.43 0.11
N LYS A 99 -13.38 2.60 0.20
CA LYS A 99 -13.95 1.89 -0.94
C LYS A 99 -14.52 2.83 -2.00
N LYS A 100 -15.17 3.92 -1.60
CA LYS A 100 -15.64 4.97 -2.53
C LYS A 100 -14.46 5.59 -3.29
N MET A 101 -13.39 5.97 -2.59
CA MET A 101 -12.20 6.54 -3.23
C MET A 101 -11.50 5.54 -4.17
N TYR A 102 -11.38 4.27 -3.74
CA TYR A 102 -10.87 3.21 -4.59
C TYR A 102 -11.67 3.08 -5.89
N ASN A 103 -12.99 2.95 -5.79
CA ASN A 103 -13.85 2.86 -6.97
C ASN A 103 -13.78 4.12 -7.84
N HIS A 104 -13.66 5.31 -7.24
CA HIS A 104 -13.51 6.55 -7.98
C HIS A 104 -12.26 6.52 -8.88
N VAL A 105 -11.10 6.13 -8.34
CA VAL A 105 -9.86 6.08 -9.13
C VAL A 105 -9.86 4.94 -10.16
N MET A 106 -10.43 3.78 -9.83
CA MET A 106 -10.50 2.64 -10.75
C MET A 106 -11.45 2.86 -11.94
N ASN A 107 -12.46 3.73 -11.78
CA ASN A 107 -13.40 4.08 -12.85
C ASN A 107 -13.00 5.31 -13.67
N THR A 108 -11.91 5.99 -13.29
CA THR A 108 -11.41 7.14 -14.04
C THR A 108 -10.65 6.60 -15.26
N LYS A 109 -11.23 6.78 -16.46
CA LYS A 109 -10.64 6.39 -17.76
C LYS A 109 -9.52 7.31 -18.18
#